data_AF-A0A429YL19-F1
#
_entry.id   AF-A0A429YL19-F1
#
_cell.length_a   1.000
_cell.length_b   1.000
_cell.length_c   1.000
_cell.angle_alpha   90.00
_cell.angle_beta   90.00
_cell.angle_gamma   90.00
#
_symmetry.space_group_name_H-M   'P 1'
#
loop_
_entity.id
_entity.type
_entity.pdbx_description
1 polymer ?
#
loop_
_entity_poly.entity_id
_entity_poly.type
_entity_poly.pdbx_seq_one_letter_code
_entity_poly.pdbx_strand_id
1 'polypeptide(L)'
;MAITRKDEARALDADERELVEKSHHPMVQELSDRELADLVKLVRARRDKAQTEASRRRREMRGKGAAKGATPSRADDGSRVKLDVLAMAVRRLNAENERRRQLAAKVSLAENARNALALKKAGEAEAPAETFNARTAHHGMRKNASDRRQNLVRPMELGRQRKAGAVAQAKRDSR
;
A
#
# COMPACT_ATOMS: atom_id res chain seq x y z
N MET A 1 -16.21 -13.25 -1.16
CA MET A 1 -17.66 -13.10 -1.01
C MET A 1 -17.94 -11.68 -0.59
N ALA A 2 -18.97 -11.04 -1.15
CA ALA A 2 -19.44 -9.75 -0.68
C ALA A 2 -20.48 -10.00 0.41
N ILE A 3 -20.23 -9.53 1.63
CA ILE A 3 -21.19 -9.60 2.73
C ILE A 3 -22.06 -8.35 2.63
N THR A 4 -23.38 -8.52 2.62
CA THR A 4 -24.28 -7.36 2.54
C THR A 4 -24.32 -6.62 3.87
N ARG A 5 -24.60 -5.31 3.88
CA ARG A 5 -24.76 -4.54 5.14
C ARG A 5 -25.81 -5.14 6.07
N LYS A 6 -26.86 -5.77 5.51
CA LYS A 6 -27.89 -6.46 6.28
C LYS A 6 -27.32 -7.70 7.00
N ASP A 7 -26.44 -8.44 6.34
CA ASP A 7 -25.76 -9.59 6.94
C ASP A 7 -24.71 -9.16 7.96
N GLU A 8 -23.99 -8.05 7.70
CA GLU A 8 -23.10 -7.42 8.69
C GLU A 8 -23.88 -7.08 9.97
N ALA A 9 -25.01 -6.38 9.83
CA ALA A 9 -25.85 -6.00 10.97
C ALA A 9 -26.42 -7.22 11.71
N ARG A 10 -26.71 -8.34 11.03
CA ARG A 10 -27.18 -9.55 11.71
C ARG A 10 -26.08 -10.25 12.51
N ALA A 11 -24.84 -10.20 12.04
CA ALA A 11 -23.72 -10.96 12.62
C ALA A 11 -23.04 -10.27 13.80
N LEU A 12 -23.11 -8.94 13.87
CA LEU A 12 -22.36 -8.12 14.84
C LEU A 12 -23.21 -7.71 16.05
N ASP A 13 -22.55 -7.51 17.19
CA ASP A 13 -23.13 -6.82 18.35
C ASP A 13 -23.16 -5.29 18.14
N ALA A 14 -23.80 -4.54 19.05
CA ALA A 14 -23.97 -3.09 18.88
C ALA A 14 -22.62 -2.35 18.80
N ASP A 15 -21.70 -2.61 19.74
CA ASP A 15 -20.36 -2.02 19.74
C ASP A 15 -19.61 -2.33 18.43
N GLU A 16 -19.65 -3.58 17.98
CA GLU A 16 -18.95 -4.01 16.78
C GLU A 16 -19.54 -3.39 15.52
N ARG A 17 -20.87 -3.16 15.48
CA ARG A 17 -21.51 -2.46 14.36
C ARG A 17 -20.95 -1.04 14.25
N GLU A 18 -20.88 -0.30 15.35
CA GLU A 18 -20.33 1.06 15.34
C GLU A 18 -18.89 1.09 14.82
N LEU A 19 -18.06 0.13 15.23
CA LEU A 19 -16.68 0.03 14.75
C LEU A 19 -16.60 -0.30 13.25
N VAL A 20 -17.46 -1.20 12.77
CA VAL A 20 -17.50 -1.58 11.36
C VAL A 20 -18.07 -0.45 10.50
N GLU A 21 -19.06 0.29 10.99
CA GLU A 21 -19.60 1.50 10.34
C GLU A 21 -18.52 2.55 10.12
N LYS A 22 -17.68 2.84 11.12
CA LYS A 22 -16.52 3.74 10.98
C LYS A 22 -15.49 3.27 9.95
N SER A 23 -15.44 1.97 9.64
CA SER A 23 -14.54 1.42 8.60
C SER A 23 -15.04 1.61 7.17
N HIS A 24 -16.32 1.96 7.00
CA HIS A 24 -16.93 2.16 5.69
C HIS A 24 -16.62 3.57 5.15
N HIS A 25 -16.58 3.68 3.82
CA HIS A 25 -16.56 4.97 3.15
C HIS A 25 -17.97 5.60 3.20
N PRO A 26 -18.13 6.92 3.45
CA PRO A 26 -17.08 7.95 3.55
C PRO A 26 -16.42 8.11 4.92
N MET A 27 -17.02 7.61 6.00
CA MET A 27 -16.60 7.88 7.39
C MET A 27 -15.13 7.60 7.67
N VAL A 28 -14.56 6.56 7.07
CA VAL A 28 -13.13 6.21 7.25
C VAL A 28 -12.17 7.34 6.80
N GLN A 29 -12.61 8.23 5.90
CA GLN A 29 -11.82 9.36 5.43
C GLN A 29 -11.85 10.55 6.40
N GLU A 30 -12.89 10.65 7.21
CA GLU A 30 -13.08 11.74 8.19
C GLU A 30 -12.24 11.52 9.45
N LEU A 31 -11.77 10.28 9.69
CA LEU A 31 -10.94 9.93 10.84
C LEU A 31 -9.56 10.59 10.75
N SER A 32 -9.07 11.13 11.87
CA SER A 32 -7.65 11.50 12.01
C SER A 32 -6.73 10.28 11.96
N ASP A 33 -5.43 10.47 11.73
CA ASP A 33 -4.46 9.37 11.68
C ASP A 33 -4.38 8.61 13.02
N ARG A 34 -4.52 9.33 14.14
CA ARG A 34 -4.55 8.73 15.48
C ARG A 34 -5.80 7.87 15.67
N GLU A 35 -6.97 8.40 15.35
CA GLU A 35 -8.22 7.67 15.45
C GLU A 35 -8.25 6.44 14.54
N LEU A 36 -7.70 6.55 13.34
CA LEU A 36 -7.55 5.42 12.42
C LEU A 36 -6.64 4.34 13.00
N ALA A 37 -5.51 4.71 13.59
CA ALA A 37 -4.60 3.75 14.23
C ALA A 37 -5.25 3.05 15.43
N ASP A 38 -6.00 3.79 16.26
CA ASP A 38 -6.67 3.23 17.42
C ASP A 38 -7.87 2.36 17.02
N LEU A 39 -8.64 2.76 16.00
CA LEU A 39 -9.71 1.94 15.42
C LEU A 39 -9.17 0.62 14.87
N VAL A 40 -8.02 0.64 14.17
CA VAL A 40 -7.37 -0.58 13.69
C VAL A 40 -7.02 -1.53 14.84
N LYS A 41 -6.48 -1.01 15.95
CA LYS A 41 -6.16 -1.84 17.13
C LYS A 41 -7.41 -2.48 17.72
N LEU A 42 -8.47 -1.69 17.90
CA LEU A 42 -9.74 -2.16 18.47
C LEU A 42 -10.39 -3.24 17.60
N VAL A 43 -10.50 -3.01 16.29
CA VAL A 43 -11.12 -3.98 15.37
C VAL A 43 -10.29 -5.26 15.28
N ARG A 44 -8.95 -5.17 15.31
CA ARG A 44 -8.07 -6.36 15.37
C ARG A 44 -8.30 -7.17 16.64
N ALA A 45 -8.38 -6.53 17.80
CA ALA A 45 -8.65 -7.22 19.06
C ALA A 45 -10.02 -7.93 19.04
N ARG A 46 -11.06 -7.26 18.52
CA ARG A 46 -12.40 -7.86 18.35
C ARG A 46 -12.37 -9.05 17.37
N ARG A 47 -11.66 -8.92 16.24
CA ARG A 47 -11.44 -10.02 15.29
C ARG A 47 -10.74 -11.22 15.95
N ASP A 48 -9.68 -10.99 16.71
CA ASP A 48 -8.90 -12.07 17.34
C ASP A 48 -9.70 -12.83 18.38
N LYS A 49 -10.52 -12.11 19.14
CA LYS A 49 -11.51 -12.71 20.03
C LYS A 49 -12.51 -13.57 19.25
N ALA A 50 -13.11 -13.01 18.18
CA ALA A 50 -14.06 -13.75 17.33
C ALA A 50 -13.42 -14.99 16.68
N GLN A 51 -12.17 -14.90 16.25
CA GLN A 51 -11.40 -16.00 15.66
C GLN A 51 -11.18 -17.13 16.67
N THR A 52 -10.83 -16.77 17.91
CA THR A 52 -10.65 -17.72 19.01
C THR A 52 -11.96 -18.44 19.33
N GLU A 53 -13.06 -17.70 19.40
CA GLU A 53 -14.39 -18.26 19.65
C GLU A 53 -14.87 -19.17 18.52
N ALA A 54 -14.69 -18.76 17.25
CA ALA A 54 -15.03 -19.57 16.08
C ALA A 54 -14.20 -20.86 16.04
N SER A 55 -12.90 -20.78 16.35
CA SER A 55 -12.01 -21.94 16.42
C SER A 55 -12.40 -22.89 17.55
N ARG A 56 -12.78 -22.35 18.72
CA ARG A 56 -13.27 -23.16 19.84
C ARG A 56 -14.56 -23.88 19.47
N ARG A 57 -15.59 -23.18 18.96
CA ARG A 57 -16.87 -23.79 18.54
C ARG A 57 -16.66 -24.89 17.49
N ARG A 58 -15.73 -24.67 16.55
CA ARG A 58 -15.35 -25.69 15.56
C ARG A 58 -14.71 -26.93 16.19
N ARG A 59 -13.91 -26.77 17.25
CA ARG A 59 -13.33 -27.90 17.99
C ARG A 59 -14.39 -28.64 18.80
N GLU A 60 -15.29 -27.92 19.47
CA GLU A 60 -16.43 -28.50 20.21
C GLU A 60 -17.32 -29.35 19.28
N MET A 61 -17.71 -28.82 18.11
CA MET A 61 -18.48 -29.56 17.09
C MET A 61 -17.79 -30.84 16.61
N ARG A 62 -16.45 -30.85 16.60
CA ARG A 62 -15.65 -32.01 16.20
C ARG A 62 -15.41 -33.00 17.35
N GLY A 63 -15.92 -32.73 18.55
CA GLY A 63 -15.63 -33.50 19.77
C GLY A 63 -14.19 -33.39 20.24
N LYS A 64 -13.42 -32.42 19.74
CA LYS A 64 -11.99 -32.22 20.04
C LYS A 64 -11.74 -31.09 21.04
N GLY A 65 -12.80 -30.58 21.68
CA GLY A 65 -12.72 -29.51 22.65
C GLY A 65 -13.80 -29.65 23.70
N ALA A 66 -13.47 -29.29 24.95
CA ALA A 66 -14.43 -29.22 26.02
C ALA A 66 -15.53 -28.19 25.69
N ALA A 67 -16.79 -28.56 25.92
CA ALA A 67 -17.90 -27.65 25.74
C ALA A 67 -17.78 -26.49 26.74
N LYS A 68 -17.88 -25.25 26.25
CA LYS A 68 -17.95 -24.09 27.14
C LYS A 68 -19.25 -24.06 27.95
N GLY A 69 -20.33 -24.61 27.40
CA GLY A 69 -21.64 -24.73 28.05
C GLY A 69 -21.99 -26.17 28.42
N ALA A 70 -23.22 -26.38 28.89
CA ALA A 70 -23.73 -27.71 29.26
C ALA A 70 -23.72 -28.71 28.10
N THR A 71 -23.81 -28.22 26.86
CA THR A 71 -23.71 -29.04 25.65
C THR A 71 -22.76 -28.41 24.63
N PRO A 72 -22.10 -29.22 23.78
CA PRO A 72 -21.25 -28.71 22.70
C PRO A 72 -22.03 -27.81 21.73
N SER A 73 -21.37 -26.82 21.13
CA SER A 73 -21.96 -26.01 20.06
C SER A 73 -22.49 -26.88 18.93
N ARG A 74 -23.71 -26.60 18.43
CA ARG A 74 -24.35 -27.34 17.32
C ARG A 74 -24.14 -26.71 15.94
N ALA A 75 -23.75 -25.44 15.88
CA ALA A 75 -23.46 -24.71 14.64
C ALA A 75 -22.35 -23.65 14.84
N ASP A 76 -21.61 -23.29 13.79
CA ASP A 76 -20.59 -22.23 13.81
C ASP A 76 -20.81 -21.09 12.78
N ASP A 77 -21.90 -21.11 12.03
CA ASP A 77 -22.14 -20.18 10.91
C ASP A 77 -22.10 -18.71 11.33
N GLY A 78 -22.83 -18.33 12.39
CA GLY A 78 -22.83 -16.94 12.89
C GLY A 78 -21.45 -16.46 13.35
N SER A 79 -20.63 -17.34 13.93
CA SER A 79 -19.27 -17.00 14.35
C SER A 79 -18.33 -16.82 13.16
N ARG A 80 -18.52 -17.58 12.08
CA ARG A 80 -17.76 -17.43 10.85
C ARG A 80 -18.10 -16.13 10.15
N VAL A 81 -19.39 -15.83 9.99
CA VAL A 81 -19.83 -14.58 9.37
C VAL A 81 -19.31 -13.38 10.16
N LYS A 82 -19.45 -13.38 11.49
CA LYS A 82 -18.88 -12.33 12.36
C LYS A 82 -17.37 -12.16 12.15
N LEU A 83 -16.62 -13.26 12.11
CA LEU A 83 -15.18 -13.22 11.85
C LEU A 83 -14.86 -12.63 10.47
N ASP A 84 -15.58 -13.04 9.43
CA ASP A 84 -15.38 -12.56 8.06
C ASP A 84 -15.67 -11.05 7.95
N VAL A 85 -16.74 -10.56 8.59
CA VAL A 85 -17.07 -9.13 8.63
C VAL A 85 -15.98 -8.31 9.32
N LEU A 86 -15.52 -8.75 10.50
CA LEU A 86 -14.43 -8.07 11.22
C LEU A 86 -13.11 -8.12 10.42
N ALA A 87 -12.83 -9.24 9.75
CA ALA A 87 -11.66 -9.35 8.88
C ALA A 87 -11.74 -8.39 7.68
N MET A 88 -12.92 -8.22 7.07
CA MET A 88 -13.14 -7.23 6.02
C MET A 88 -12.95 -5.80 6.52
N ALA A 89 -13.44 -5.48 7.72
CA ALA A 89 -13.22 -4.17 8.35
C ALA A 89 -11.73 -3.89 8.57
N VAL A 90 -10.95 -4.85 9.09
CA VAL A 90 -9.48 -4.71 9.21
C VAL A 90 -8.83 -4.45 7.86
N ARG A 91 -9.25 -5.15 6.80
CA ARG A 91 -8.71 -4.94 5.45
C ARG A 91 -8.98 -3.53 4.94
N ARG A 92 -10.20 -3.01 5.12
CA ARG A 92 -10.57 -1.62 4.75
C ARG A 92 -9.70 -0.60 5.46
N LEU A 93 -9.55 -0.72 6.78
CA LEU A 93 -8.76 0.21 7.58
C LEU A 93 -7.25 0.15 7.25
N ASN A 94 -6.71 -1.05 7.02
CA ASN A 94 -5.32 -1.20 6.58
C ASN A 94 -5.08 -0.58 5.20
N ALA A 95 -6.04 -0.72 4.28
CA ALA A 95 -5.96 -0.11 2.96
C ALA A 95 -5.97 1.43 3.05
N GLU A 96 -6.79 2.00 3.94
CA GLU A 96 -6.79 3.45 4.19
C GLU A 96 -5.46 3.93 4.77
N ASN A 97 -4.90 3.24 5.76
CA ASN A 97 -3.57 3.56 6.31
C ASN A 97 -2.49 3.55 5.22
N GLU A 98 -2.48 2.51 4.38
CA GLU A 98 -1.51 2.40 3.29
C GLU A 98 -1.73 3.50 2.24
N ARG A 99 -2.99 3.85 1.93
CA ARG A 99 -3.32 4.97 1.04
C ARG A 99 -2.74 6.29 1.57
N ARG A 100 -2.92 6.60 2.86
CA ARG A 100 -2.39 7.81 3.50
C ARG A 100 -0.87 7.83 3.47
N ARG A 101 -0.22 6.70 3.79
CA ARG A 101 1.24 6.55 3.73
C ARG A 101 1.78 6.79 2.32
N GLN A 102 1.17 6.20 1.29
CA GLN A 102 1.58 6.40 -0.10
C GLN A 102 1.40 7.84 -0.56
N LEU A 103 0.33 8.51 -0.12
CA LEU A 103 0.10 9.92 -0.42
C LEU A 103 1.19 10.80 0.21
N ALA A 104 1.49 10.59 1.49
CA ALA A 104 2.54 11.32 2.20
C ALA A 104 3.92 11.11 1.54
N ALA A 105 4.24 9.88 1.14
CA ALA A 105 5.48 9.56 0.44
C ALA A 105 5.59 10.25 -0.94
N LYS A 106 4.47 10.40 -1.67
CA LYS A 106 4.45 11.12 -2.94
C LYS A 106 4.66 12.63 -2.74
N VAL A 107 4.08 13.21 -1.69
CA VAL A 107 4.28 14.63 -1.36
C VAL A 107 5.73 14.90 -1.01
N SER A 108 6.33 14.11 -0.12
CA SER A 108 7.73 14.28 0.27
C SER A 108 8.69 14.07 -0.89
N LEU A 109 8.41 13.12 -1.79
CA LEU A 109 9.19 12.93 -3.01
C LEU A 109 9.14 14.17 -3.91
N ALA A 110 7.97 14.79 -4.07
CA ALA A 110 7.83 16.01 -4.88
C ALA A 110 8.58 17.20 -4.26
N GLU A 111 8.54 17.35 -2.94
CA GLU A 111 9.29 18.39 -2.22
C GLU A 111 10.81 18.20 -2.34
N ASN A 112 11.29 16.97 -2.13
CA ASN A 112 12.71 16.65 -2.29
C ASN A 112 13.20 16.91 -3.72
N ALA A 113 12.39 16.57 -4.73
CA ALA A 113 12.72 16.85 -6.12
C ALA A 113 12.79 18.36 -6.42
N ARG A 114 11.87 19.17 -5.85
CA ARG A 114 11.90 20.63 -5.97
C ARG A 114 13.14 21.23 -5.30
N ASN A 115 13.50 20.75 -4.11
CA ASN A 115 14.69 21.20 -3.38
C ASN A 115 15.98 20.86 -4.14
N ALA A 116 16.10 19.64 -4.66
CA ALA A 116 17.24 19.24 -5.47
C ALA A 116 17.36 20.06 -6.76
N LEU A 117 16.24 20.39 -7.40
CA LEU A 117 16.21 21.27 -8.57
C LEU A 117 16.63 22.70 -8.21
N ALA A 118 16.20 23.23 -7.08
CA ALA A 118 16.60 24.55 -6.59
C ALA A 118 18.11 24.61 -6.32
N LEU A 119 18.67 23.60 -5.62
CA LEU A 119 20.11 23.49 -5.37
C LEU A 119 20.92 23.38 -6.67
N LYS A 120 20.42 22.60 -7.65
CA LYS A 120 21.08 22.50 -8.97
C LYS A 120 21.11 23.85 -9.68
N LYS A 121 20.00 24.60 -9.67
CA LYS A 121 19.91 25.93 -10.28
C LYS A 121 20.81 26.95 -9.57
N ALA A 122 20.84 26.94 -8.24
CA ALA A 122 21.72 27.82 -7.46
C ALA A 122 23.20 27.56 -7.78
N GLY A 123 23.61 26.29 -7.81
CA GLY A 123 24.99 25.94 -8.18
C GLY A 123 25.34 26.22 -9.66
N GLU A 124 24.35 26.28 -10.56
CA GLU A 124 24.56 26.74 -11.94
C GLU A 124 24.71 28.27 -12.03
N ALA A 125 24.01 29.03 -11.19
CA ALA A 125 24.14 30.49 -11.12
C ALA A 125 25.46 30.94 -10.47
N GLU A 126 25.96 30.20 -9.48
CA GLU A 126 27.23 30.47 -8.80
C GLU A 126 28.46 29.94 -9.58
N ALA A 127 28.24 29.09 -10.60
CA ALA A 127 29.34 28.60 -11.41
C ALA A 127 29.99 29.78 -12.17
N PRO A 128 31.30 30.04 -11.97
CA PRO A 128 31.99 31.04 -12.78
C PRO A 128 31.86 30.66 -14.26
N ALA A 129 31.54 31.64 -15.11
CA ALA A 129 31.47 31.47 -16.56
C ALA A 129 32.69 30.65 -17.02
N GLU A 130 32.47 29.59 -17.80
CA GLU A 130 33.47 28.58 -18.18
C GLU A 130 34.74 29.22 -18.74
N THR A 131 35.66 29.62 -17.87
CA THR A 131 37.02 29.96 -18.24
C THR A 131 37.76 28.63 -18.28
N PHE A 132 38.03 28.16 -19.50
CA PHE A 132 38.91 27.04 -19.76
C PHE A 132 40.17 27.17 -18.87
N ASN A 133 40.38 26.20 -17.97
CA ASN A 133 41.49 26.16 -17.00
C ASN A 133 41.51 27.17 -15.83
N ALA A 134 40.36 27.56 -15.26
CA ALA A 134 40.39 28.17 -13.92
C ALA A 134 40.71 27.11 -12.82
N ARG A 135 41.73 27.40 -12.00
CA ARG A 135 42.03 26.65 -10.77
C ARG A 135 41.02 27.07 -9.70
N THR A 136 39.97 26.29 -9.49
CA THR A 136 39.03 26.52 -8.37
C THR A 136 39.61 25.91 -7.09
N ALA A 137 40.64 26.55 -6.53
CA ALA A 137 41.07 26.22 -5.17
C ALA A 137 39.90 26.46 -4.21
N HIS A 138 39.63 25.51 -3.32
CA HIS A 138 38.62 25.59 -2.25
C HIS A 138 37.13 25.42 -2.63
N HIS A 139 36.76 25.13 -3.89
CA HIS A 139 35.36 24.91 -4.30
C HIS A 139 34.94 23.45 -4.54
N GLY A 140 35.77 22.47 -4.15
CA GLY A 140 35.44 21.05 -4.27
C GLY A 140 35.56 20.46 -5.68
N MET A 141 35.03 19.24 -5.88
CA MET A 141 35.07 18.52 -7.16
C MET A 141 34.26 19.23 -8.25
N ARG A 142 34.80 19.27 -9.47
CA ARG A 142 34.07 19.75 -10.66
C ARG A 142 32.78 18.96 -10.85
N LYS A 143 31.70 19.64 -11.23
CA LYS A 143 30.43 19.01 -11.64
C LYS A 143 30.66 18.20 -12.91
N ASN A 144 31.01 16.93 -12.77
CA ASN A 144 30.99 15.98 -13.88
C ASN A 144 29.53 15.66 -14.18
N ALA A 145 28.99 16.27 -15.23
CA ALA A 145 27.71 15.85 -15.76
C ALA A 145 27.80 14.36 -16.13
N SER A 146 26.73 13.61 -15.84
CA SER A 146 26.64 12.24 -16.37
C SER A 146 26.52 12.36 -17.88
N ASP A 147 27.56 11.95 -18.61
CA ASP A 147 27.54 11.71 -20.06
C ASP A 147 26.69 10.49 -20.42
N ARG A 148 25.57 10.29 -19.70
CA ARG A 148 24.55 9.34 -20.13
C ARG A 148 24.11 9.81 -21.51
N ARG A 149 24.54 9.04 -22.52
CA ARG A 149 24.27 9.32 -23.92
C ARG A 149 22.80 9.71 -24.03
N GLN A 150 22.55 10.90 -24.58
CA GLN A 150 21.18 11.32 -24.84
C GLN A 150 20.51 10.19 -25.62
N ASN A 151 19.35 9.74 -25.16
CA ASN A 151 18.60 8.75 -25.90
C ASN A 151 18.03 9.45 -27.13
N LEU A 152 18.78 9.42 -28.23
CA LEU A 152 18.43 10.07 -29.50
C LEU A 152 17.21 9.40 -30.16
N VAL A 153 16.78 8.24 -29.66
CA VAL A 153 15.62 7.51 -30.16
C VAL A 153 14.37 7.95 -29.40
N ARG A 154 13.37 8.43 -30.17
CA ARG A 154 12.04 8.72 -29.64
C ARG A 154 11.45 7.45 -28.99
N PRO A 155 10.85 7.51 -27.78
CA PRO A 155 10.31 6.32 -27.11
C PRO A 155 9.33 5.51 -27.97
N MET A 156 8.55 6.17 -28.83
CA MET A 156 7.61 5.51 -29.74
C MET A 156 8.29 4.70 -30.87
N GLU A 157 9.54 5.00 -31.21
CA GLU A 157 10.29 4.30 -32.26
C GLU A 157 11.07 3.09 -31.74
N LEU A 158 11.29 3.02 -30.43
CA LEU A 158 12.11 1.98 -29.79
C LEU A 158 11.56 0.57 -30.06
N GLY A 159 10.24 0.39 -29.93
CA GLY A 159 9.57 -0.88 -30.20
C GLY A 159 9.69 -1.32 -31.65
N ARG A 160 9.50 -0.37 -32.59
CA ARG A 160 9.64 -0.61 -34.03
C ARG A 160 11.05 -1.02 -34.41
N GLN A 161 12.07 -0.29 -33.94
CA GLN A 161 13.47 -0.60 -34.22
C GLN A 161 13.90 -1.94 -33.62
N ARG A 162 13.47 -2.25 -32.38
CA ARG A 162 13.71 -3.56 -31.76
C ARG A 162 13.11 -4.70 -32.58
N LYS A 163 11.86 -4.56 -33.05
CA LYS A 163 11.21 -5.60 -33.86
C LYS A 163 11.90 -5.78 -35.21
N ALA A 164 12.28 -4.68 -35.86
CA ALA A 164 13.03 -4.71 -37.12
C ALA A 164 14.39 -5.44 -36.95
N GLY A 165 15.12 -5.14 -35.87
CA GLY A 165 16.38 -5.82 -35.54
C GLY A 165 16.20 -7.32 -35.28
N ALA A 166 15.15 -7.71 -34.54
CA ALA A 166 14.84 -9.11 -34.29
C ALA A 166 14.51 -9.89 -35.57
N VAL A 167 13.75 -9.30 -36.49
CA VAL A 167 13.42 -9.91 -37.80
C VAL A 167 14.67 -10.05 -38.65
N ALA A 168 15.52 -9.02 -38.70
CA ALA A 168 16.78 -9.07 -39.44
C ALA A 168 17.74 -10.12 -38.88
N GLN A 169 17.79 -10.28 -37.56
CA GLN A 169 18.61 -11.31 -36.91
C GLN A 169 18.09 -12.72 -37.21
N ALA A 170 16.79 -12.96 -37.07
CA ALA A 170 16.20 -14.26 -37.41
C ALA A 170 16.47 -14.67 -38.86
N LYS A 171 16.48 -13.72 -39.81
CA LYS A 171 16.83 -13.97 -41.21
C LYS A 171 18.31 -14.30 -41.42
N ARG A 172 19.21 -13.77 -40.57
CA ARG A 172 20.64 -14.12 -40.60
C ARG A 172 20.87 -15.50 -39.99
N ASP A 173 20.22 -15.80 -38.87
CA ASP A 173 20.38 -17.08 -38.16
C ASP A 173 19.74 -18.25 -38.93
N SER A 174 18.81 -17.97 -39.85
CA SER A 174 18.20 -18.95 -40.74
C SER A 174 18.99 -19.20 -42.04
N ARG A 175 20.18 -18.64 -42.20
CA ARG A 175 21.11 -18.89 -43.31
C ARG A 175 22.26 -19.76 -42.83
#